data_AF-A0A1H2I6D2-F1
#
_entry.id   AF-A0A1H2I6D2-F1
#
_cell.length_a   1.000
_cell.length_b   1.000
_cell.length_c   1.000
_cell.angle_alpha   90.00
_cell.angle_beta   90.00
_cell.angle_gamma   90.00
#
_symmetry.space_group_name_H-M   'P 1'
#
loop_
_entity.id
_entity.type
_entity.pdbx_description
1 polymer ?
#
loop_
_entity_poly.entity_id
_entity_poly.type
_entity_poly.pdbx_seq_one_letter_code
_entity_poly.pdbx_strand_id
1 'polypeptide(L)'
;MPVMRPPSLLPTLMSTLGLFRHAHRGLAEPAQMPCIERTLPAGALDPKWLKAYCACIGLPAVPQDCLPPLTLQIAGAPLHMAILADAAFPFPALGLVHMTQGVSQSRAIPADALLSLRAFSGEARLEKRGMSFGLITEASLHGEVVWRGETRALAIDRSRQSVPAVERSSPEAIAATAGKPRCEVRLQVPEATGRHYAGIAGDLNPIHQHALLARLFGFRRA
;
A
#
# COMPACT_ATOMS: atom_id res chain seq x y z
N MET A 1 12.59 23.34 7.69
CA MET A 1 12.52 22.51 6.47
C MET A 1 11.07 22.08 6.26
N PRO A 2 10.54 22.05 5.03
CA PRO A 2 9.21 21.52 4.77
C PRO A 2 9.14 20.06 5.26
N VAL A 3 8.14 19.76 6.07
CA VAL A 3 7.93 18.43 6.65
C VAL A 3 6.81 17.75 5.87
N MET A 4 7.15 16.62 5.25
CA MET A 4 6.17 15.70 4.70
C MET A 4 5.51 14.98 5.88
N ARG A 5 4.23 15.30 6.10
CA ARG A 5 3.43 14.63 7.13
C ARG A 5 2.80 13.38 6.53
N PRO A 6 3.27 12.19 6.89
CA PRO A 6 2.64 10.93 6.53
C PRO A 6 1.22 10.86 7.11
N PRO A 7 0.41 9.88 6.69
CA PRO A 7 -1.01 9.88 7.00
C PRO A 7 -1.30 10.02 8.50
N SER A 8 -2.30 10.85 8.80
CA SER A 8 -2.90 10.95 10.13
C SER A 8 -4.40 10.72 9.99
N LEU A 9 -5.03 10.19 11.04
CA LEU A 9 -6.42 9.73 11.03
C LEU A 9 -7.42 10.74 10.44
N LEU A 10 -7.31 12.02 10.79
CA LEU A 10 -8.26 13.07 10.40
C LEU A 10 -8.20 13.45 8.90
N PRO A 11 -7.02 13.78 8.32
CA PRO A 11 -6.89 14.02 6.88
C PRO A 11 -7.27 12.81 6.02
N THR A 12 -6.97 11.59 6.47
CA THR A 12 -7.37 10.35 5.78
C THR A 12 -8.88 10.16 5.80
N LEU A 13 -9.56 10.42 6.93
CA LEU A 13 -11.02 10.38 6.99
C LEU A 13 -11.67 11.43 6.07
N MET A 14 -11.12 12.65 6.01
CA MET A 14 -11.64 13.70 5.13
C MET A 14 -11.41 13.40 3.63
N SER A 15 -10.29 12.78 3.26
CA SER A 15 -10.06 12.33 1.88
C SER A 15 -10.91 11.10 1.52
N THR A 16 -11.28 10.27 2.50
CA THR A 16 -12.17 9.11 2.29
C THR A 16 -13.64 9.47 2.08
N LEU A 17 -14.08 10.69 2.43
CA LEU A 17 -15.46 11.14 2.15
C LEU A 17 -15.77 11.14 0.64
N GLY A 18 -14.76 11.32 -0.23
CA GLY A 18 -14.90 11.22 -1.69
C GLY A 18 -15.16 9.80 -2.19
N LEU A 19 -14.74 8.77 -1.45
CA LEU A 19 -14.85 7.36 -1.84
C LEU A 19 -16.29 6.86 -2.01
N PHE A 20 -17.26 7.58 -1.45
CA PHE A 20 -18.68 7.23 -1.52
C PHE A 20 -19.50 8.21 -2.39
N ARG A 21 -18.86 9.23 -2.98
CA ARG A 21 -19.56 10.31 -3.71
C ARG A 21 -19.81 10.00 -5.18
N HIS A 22 -19.09 9.04 -5.75
CA HIS A 22 -19.09 8.80 -7.19
C HIS A 22 -19.56 7.39 -7.54
N ALA A 23 -20.39 7.29 -8.58
CA ALA A 23 -20.81 6.01 -9.11
C ALA A 23 -19.65 5.38 -9.88
N HIS A 24 -19.05 4.33 -9.32
CA HIS A 24 -18.00 3.57 -9.96
C HIS A 24 -18.61 2.61 -10.98
N ARG A 25 -18.46 2.95 -12.28
CA ARG A 25 -19.04 2.17 -13.39
C ARG A 25 -18.15 1.00 -13.82
N GLY A 26 -16.94 0.88 -13.26
CA GLY A 26 -15.92 -0.04 -13.76
C GLY A 26 -15.35 0.41 -15.10
N LEU A 27 -14.52 -0.44 -15.70
CA LEU A 27 -13.96 -0.26 -17.04
C LEU A 27 -14.49 -1.37 -17.96
N ALA A 28 -14.86 -1.02 -19.19
CA ALA A 28 -15.20 -2.02 -20.21
C ALA A 28 -13.93 -2.65 -20.77
N GLU A 29 -12.91 -1.83 -21.03
CA GLU A 29 -11.62 -2.27 -21.56
C GLU A 29 -10.47 -1.77 -20.68
N PRO A 30 -9.37 -2.55 -20.53
CA PRO A 30 -8.24 -2.14 -19.70
C PRO A 30 -7.58 -0.83 -20.18
N ALA A 31 -7.60 -0.55 -21.47
CA ALA A 31 -7.03 0.67 -22.06
C ALA A 31 -7.74 1.96 -21.62
N GLN A 32 -8.94 1.86 -21.04
CA GLN A 32 -9.71 3.00 -20.54
C GLN A 32 -9.26 3.47 -19.15
N MET A 33 -8.27 2.81 -18.54
CA MET A 33 -7.77 3.21 -17.23
C MET A 33 -7.22 4.65 -17.29
N PRO A 34 -7.79 5.60 -16.53
CA PRO A 34 -7.29 6.95 -16.53
C PRO A 34 -5.91 7.02 -15.87
N CYS A 35 -5.05 7.90 -16.40
CA CYS A 35 -3.82 8.29 -15.72
C CYS A 35 -4.15 9.42 -14.74
N ILE A 36 -4.34 9.07 -13.47
CA ILE A 36 -4.67 10.00 -12.39
C ILE A 36 -3.41 10.17 -11.57
N GLU A 37 -2.92 11.41 -11.46
CA GLU A 37 -1.66 11.71 -10.79
C GLU A 37 -1.86 12.63 -9.59
N ARG A 38 -1.04 12.43 -8.55
CA ARG A 38 -0.93 13.29 -7.38
C ARG A 38 0.54 13.44 -6.97
N THR A 39 0.89 14.61 -6.45
CA THR A 39 2.25 14.93 -6.03
C THR A 39 2.29 15.53 -4.63
N LEU A 40 3.38 15.28 -3.92
CA LEU A 40 3.78 16.03 -2.74
C LEU A 40 5.09 16.77 -3.07
N PRO A 41 5.16 18.08 -2.77
CA PRO A 41 6.38 18.85 -2.98
C PRO A 41 7.50 18.33 -2.07
N ALA A 42 8.73 18.74 -2.39
CA ALA A 42 9.91 18.30 -1.66
C ALA A 42 9.81 18.59 -0.16
N GLY A 43 10.01 17.56 0.67
CA GLY A 43 10.01 17.66 2.12
C GLY A 43 10.73 16.49 2.78
N ALA A 44 11.21 16.70 4.00
CA ALA A 44 11.75 15.62 4.83
C ALA A 44 10.60 14.88 5.50
N LEU A 45 10.72 13.56 5.68
CA LEU A 45 9.77 12.81 6.49
C LEU A 45 9.82 13.27 7.94
N ASP A 46 8.66 13.31 8.61
CA ASP A 46 8.61 13.61 10.04
C ASP A 46 9.46 12.59 10.83
N PRO A 47 10.53 13.02 11.53
CA PRO A 47 11.40 12.11 12.28
C PRO A 47 10.67 11.35 13.39
N LYS A 48 9.61 11.95 13.98
CA LYS A 48 8.80 11.29 15.00
C LYS A 48 8.00 10.15 14.40
N TRP A 49 7.42 10.36 13.22
CA TRP A 49 6.71 9.30 12.51
C TRP A 49 7.67 8.20 12.05
N LEU A 50 8.83 8.56 11.50
CA LEU A 50 9.82 7.57 11.05
C LEU A 50 10.27 6.67 12.21
N LYS A 51 10.53 7.28 13.37
CA LYS A 51 10.86 6.54 14.60
C LYS A 51 9.72 5.61 15.02
N ALA A 52 8.47 6.07 14.99
CA ALA A 52 7.30 5.26 15.32
C ALA A 52 7.11 4.09 14.34
N TYR A 53 7.28 4.34 13.04
CA TYR A 53 7.25 3.32 11.99
C TYR A 53 8.30 2.24 12.24
N CYS A 54 9.58 2.63 12.39
CA CYS A 54 10.67 1.68 12.64
C CYS A 54 10.43 0.85 13.90
N ALA A 55 9.99 1.46 14.99
CA ALA A 55 9.65 0.75 16.22
C ALA A 55 8.50 -0.26 16.02
N CYS A 56 7.46 0.12 15.26
CA CYS A 56 6.31 -0.74 15.00
C CYS A 56 6.67 -1.99 14.19
N ILE A 57 7.59 -1.89 13.24
CA ILE A 57 8.04 -3.02 12.41
C ILE A 57 9.29 -3.72 12.95
N GLY A 58 9.72 -3.38 14.17
CA GLY A 58 10.85 -4.01 14.85
C GLY A 58 12.23 -3.69 14.25
N LEU A 59 12.35 -2.60 13.49
CA LEU A 59 13.65 -2.11 13.05
C LEU A 59 14.39 -1.44 14.22
N PRO A 60 15.71 -1.64 14.34
CA PRO A 60 16.49 -1.11 15.45
C PRO A 60 16.41 0.42 15.52
N ALA A 61 16.35 0.94 16.75
CA ALA A 61 16.24 2.37 17.07
C ALA A 61 17.57 3.14 16.99
N VAL A 62 18.63 2.52 16.44
CA VAL A 62 19.90 3.19 16.10
C VAL A 62 19.58 4.37 15.17
N PRO A 63 20.34 5.49 15.19
CA PRO A 63 20.17 6.52 14.17
C PRO A 63 20.23 5.86 12.80
N GLN A 64 19.08 5.74 12.15
CA GLN A 64 19.04 5.27 10.79
C GLN A 64 19.46 6.47 9.98
N ASP A 65 20.72 6.49 9.56
CA ASP A 65 21.24 7.52 8.66
C ASP A 65 20.46 7.52 7.34
N CYS A 66 19.84 6.39 6.99
CA CYS A 66 19.08 6.20 5.77
C CYS A 66 17.67 5.66 6.02
N LEU A 67 16.73 6.05 5.15
CA LEU A 67 15.36 5.55 5.19
C LEU A 67 15.29 4.03 4.92
N PRO A 68 14.48 3.27 5.68
CA PRO A 68 14.14 1.91 5.33
C PRO A 68 13.45 1.86 3.96
N PRO A 69 13.72 0.85 3.12
CA PRO A 69 13.23 0.83 1.75
C PRO A 69 11.71 0.92 1.59
N LEU A 70 10.92 0.41 2.53
CA LEU A 70 9.45 0.41 2.42
C LEU A 70 8.79 1.67 2.99
N THR A 71 9.57 2.56 3.62
CA THR A 71 9.04 3.78 4.28
C THR A 71 8.28 4.67 3.31
N LEU A 72 8.81 4.85 2.10
CA LEU A 72 8.27 5.76 1.10
C LEU A 72 6.94 5.28 0.52
N GLN A 73 6.70 3.96 0.50
CA GLN A 73 5.41 3.39 0.14
C GLN A 73 4.32 3.82 1.13
N ILE A 74 4.65 3.85 2.42
CA ILE A 74 3.70 4.23 3.47
C ILE A 74 3.51 5.75 3.50
N ALA A 75 4.59 6.51 3.35
CA ALA A 75 4.52 7.97 3.23
C ALA A 75 3.68 8.43 2.02
N GLY A 76 3.64 7.64 0.93
CA GLY A 76 2.83 7.89 -0.25
C GLY A 76 1.33 7.59 -0.12
N ALA A 77 0.88 6.96 0.97
CA ALA A 77 -0.51 6.53 1.14
C ALA A 77 -1.56 7.67 0.96
N PRO A 78 -1.34 8.93 1.40
CA PRO A 78 -2.29 10.01 1.13
C PRO A 78 -2.48 10.29 -0.36
N LEU A 79 -1.43 10.12 -1.18
CA LEU A 79 -1.53 10.27 -2.63
C LEU A 79 -2.35 9.13 -3.24
N HIS A 80 -2.16 7.91 -2.76
CA HIS A 80 -2.97 6.75 -3.17
C HIS A 80 -4.45 7.00 -2.89
N MET A 81 -4.79 7.43 -1.68
CA MET A 81 -6.18 7.72 -1.33
C MET A 81 -6.77 8.86 -2.17
N ALA A 82 -5.99 9.89 -2.46
CA ALA A 82 -6.41 10.99 -3.33
C ALA A 82 -6.62 10.56 -4.81
N ILE A 83 -5.93 9.51 -5.26
CA ILE A 83 -6.17 8.88 -6.57
C ILE A 83 -7.43 8.04 -6.53
N LEU A 84 -7.60 7.17 -5.52
CA LEU A 84 -8.77 6.29 -5.40
C LEU A 84 -10.07 7.07 -5.16
N ALA A 85 -9.99 8.26 -4.57
CA ALA A 85 -11.12 9.17 -4.36
C ALA A 85 -11.38 10.14 -5.52
N ASP A 86 -10.57 10.11 -6.58
CA ASP A 86 -10.79 10.94 -7.77
C ASP A 86 -12.08 10.53 -8.48
N ALA A 87 -12.85 11.50 -8.97
CA ALA A 87 -14.11 11.26 -9.66
C ALA A 87 -13.94 10.46 -10.98
N ALA A 88 -12.76 10.52 -11.59
CA ALA A 88 -12.41 9.72 -12.76
C ALA A 88 -12.04 8.28 -12.41
N PHE A 89 -11.75 7.97 -11.13
CA PHE A 89 -11.30 6.64 -10.74
C PHE A 89 -12.45 5.61 -10.86
N PRO A 90 -12.27 4.52 -11.63
CA PRO A 90 -13.39 3.71 -12.11
C PRO A 90 -13.91 2.67 -11.12
N PHE A 91 -13.20 2.43 -10.01
CA PHE A 91 -13.49 1.35 -9.06
C PHE A 91 -13.77 1.87 -7.65
N PRO A 92 -14.66 1.23 -6.88
CA PRO A 92 -14.79 1.54 -5.46
C PRO A 92 -13.48 1.17 -4.75
N ALA A 93 -12.97 2.06 -3.90
CA ALA A 93 -11.78 1.76 -3.11
C ALA A 93 -12.01 0.61 -2.11
N LEU A 94 -13.23 0.53 -1.54
CA LEU A 94 -13.59 -0.54 -0.64
C LEU A 94 -13.72 -1.86 -1.41
N GLY A 95 -12.98 -2.88 -0.97
CA GLY A 95 -13.00 -4.21 -1.58
C GLY A 95 -11.95 -4.42 -2.67
N LEU A 96 -11.10 -3.43 -2.93
CA LEU A 96 -9.87 -3.64 -3.69
C LEU A 96 -8.97 -4.65 -2.96
N VAL A 97 -8.37 -5.57 -3.72
CA VAL A 97 -7.42 -6.55 -3.19
C VAL A 97 -6.03 -6.21 -3.66
N HIS A 98 -5.12 -5.95 -2.72
CA HIS A 98 -3.70 -5.81 -3.02
C HIS A 98 -3.13 -7.17 -3.47
N MET A 99 -2.68 -7.26 -4.71
CA MET A 99 -2.12 -8.49 -5.29
C MET A 99 -0.61 -8.57 -5.10
N THR A 100 0.12 -7.54 -5.54
CA THR A 100 1.59 -7.53 -5.54
C THR A 100 2.13 -6.16 -5.14
N GLN A 101 3.29 -6.14 -4.49
CA GLN A 101 4.09 -4.95 -4.23
C GLN A 101 5.51 -5.20 -4.74
N GLY A 102 6.02 -4.31 -5.58
CA GLY A 102 7.42 -4.26 -5.98
C GLY A 102 8.04 -2.95 -5.53
N VAL A 103 9.29 -2.98 -5.07
CA VAL A 103 10.04 -1.76 -4.73
C VAL A 103 11.43 -1.86 -5.34
N SER A 104 11.85 -0.81 -6.03
CA SER A 104 13.22 -0.62 -6.49
C SER A 104 13.79 0.66 -5.87
N GLN A 105 15.03 0.56 -5.39
CA GLN A 105 15.78 1.67 -4.79
C GLN A 105 17.18 1.67 -5.40
N SER A 106 17.56 2.77 -6.04
CA SER A 106 18.83 2.86 -6.77
C SER A 106 20.02 3.20 -5.87
N ARG A 107 19.78 3.89 -4.75
CA ARG A 107 20.81 4.29 -3.78
C ARG A 107 20.24 4.43 -2.37
N ALA A 108 21.11 4.41 -1.36
CA ALA A 108 20.72 4.76 0.01
C ALA A 108 20.18 6.20 0.06
N ILE A 109 19.10 6.43 0.81
CA ILE A 109 18.44 7.73 0.90
C ILE A 109 18.57 8.24 2.33
N PRO A 110 19.24 9.39 2.57
CA PRO A 110 19.38 9.94 3.92
C PRO A 110 18.02 10.16 4.61
N ALA A 111 17.96 9.95 5.92
CA ALA A 111 16.69 10.07 6.66
C ALA A 111 16.13 11.50 6.69
N ASP A 112 17.00 12.51 6.55
CA ASP A 112 16.67 13.93 6.48
C ASP A 112 16.56 14.45 5.03
N ALA A 113 16.65 13.57 4.03
CA ALA A 113 16.59 13.94 2.63
C ALA A 113 15.27 14.66 2.29
N LEU A 114 15.38 15.73 1.50
CA LEU A 114 14.23 16.42 0.93
C LEU A 114 13.76 15.69 -0.32
N LEU A 115 12.66 14.95 -0.20
CA LEU A 115 12.10 14.13 -1.26
C LEU A 115 10.79 14.73 -1.75
N SER A 116 10.61 14.82 -3.06
CA SER A 116 9.29 14.97 -3.66
C SER A 116 8.70 13.59 -3.94
N LEU A 117 7.40 13.41 -3.71
CA LEU A 117 6.69 12.19 -4.07
C LEU A 117 5.72 12.45 -5.21
N ARG A 118 5.61 11.48 -6.10
CA ARG A 118 4.61 11.43 -7.16
C ARG A 118 3.95 10.07 -7.11
N ALA A 119 2.63 10.00 -7.18
CA ALA A 119 1.92 8.75 -7.35
C ALA A 119 0.94 8.87 -8.51
N PHE A 120 0.74 7.78 -9.24
CA PHE A 120 -0.20 7.75 -10.34
C PHE A 120 -0.78 6.35 -10.58
N SER A 121 -2.00 6.31 -11.12
CA SER A 121 -2.56 5.06 -11.63
C SER A 121 -1.84 4.63 -12.91
N GLY A 122 -1.46 3.36 -12.95
CA GLY A 122 -0.86 2.71 -14.11
C GLY A 122 -1.86 1.85 -14.87
N GLU A 123 -1.33 1.07 -15.81
CA GLU A 123 -2.11 0.21 -16.70
C GLU A 123 -3.07 -0.72 -15.94
N ALA A 124 -4.26 -0.91 -16.52
CA ALA A 124 -5.17 -1.96 -16.10
C ALA A 124 -4.97 -3.24 -16.93
N ARG A 125 -5.39 -4.38 -16.36
CA ARG A 125 -5.37 -5.69 -17.02
C ARG A 125 -6.62 -6.47 -16.68
N LEU A 126 -7.18 -7.14 -17.69
CA LEU A 126 -8.29 -8.04 -17.48
C LEU A 126 -7.80 -9.26 -16.71
N GLU A 127 -8.46 -9.56 -15.60
CA GLU A 127 -8.17 -10.71 -14.76
C GLU A 127 -9.38 -11.66 -14.73
N LYS A 128 -9.15 -12.92 -14.37
CA LYS A 128 -10.23 -13.92 -14.25
C LYS A 128 -11.36 -13.46 -13.30
N ARG A 129 -11.00 -12.71 -12.24
CA ARG A 129 -11.90 -12.28 -11.15
C ARG A 129 -12.30 -10.79 -11.22
N GLY A 130 -11.97 -10.09 -12.30
CA GLY A 130 -12.26 -8.66 -12.45
C GLY A 130 -11.20 -7.93 -13.25
N MET A 131 -10.79 -6.75 -12.78
CA MET A 131 -9.78 -5.91 -13.43
C MET A 131 -8.68 -5.58 -12.44
N SER A 132 -7.43 -5.85 -12.77
CA SER A 132 -6.30 -5.34 -11.99
C SER A 132 -5.80 -4.02 -12.56
N PHE A 133 -5.16 -3.19 -11.74
CA PHE A 133 -4.50 -1.96 -12.18
C PHE A 133 -3.25 -1.68 -11.36
N GLY A 134 -2.33 -0.92 -11.95
CA GLY A 134 -1.12 -0.44 -11.29
C GLY A 134 -1.38 0.81 -10.46
N LEU A 135 -0.69 0.94 -9.33
CA LEU A 135 -0.55 2.17 -8.58
C LEU A 135 0.95 2.36 -8.30
N ILE A 136 1.53 3.35 -8.97
CA ILE A 136 2.97 3.60 -8.96
C ILE A 136 3.25 4.79 -8.04
N THR A 137 4.33 4.70 -7.28
CA THR A 137 4.85 5.79 -6.45
C THR A 137 6.32 5.99 -6.75
N GLU A 138 6.73 7.23 -6.99
CA GLU A 138 8.11 7.61 -7.24
C GLU A 138 8.54 8.62 -6.18
N ALA A 139 9.76 8.44 -5.67
CA ALA A 139 10.41 9.46 -4.86
C ALA A 139 11.62 10.02 -5.60
N SER A 140 11.65 11.33 -5.74
CA SER A 140 12.74 12.04 -6.39
C SER A 140 13.56 12.84 -5.39
N LEU A 141 14.88 12.72 -5.50
CA LEU A 141 15.86 13.52 -4.77
C LEU A 141 16.59 14.41 -5.78
N HIS A 142 16.52 15.73 -5.60
CA HIS A 142 17.07 16.71 -6.55
C HIS A 142 16.58 16.50 -8.01
N GLY A 143 15.33 16.10 -8.19
CA GLY A 143 14.72 15.86 -9.51
C GLY A 143 15.01 14.49 -10.13
N GLU A 144 15.86 13.67 -9.51
CA GLU A 144 16.17 12.31 -9.97
C GLU A 144 15.33 11.29 -9.19
N VAL A 145 14.64 10.37 -9.88
CA VAL A 145 13.92 9.27 -9.23
C VAL A 145 14.92 8.29 -8.63
N VAL A 146 14.91 8.16 -7.30
CA VAL A 146 15.83 7.28 -6.55
C VAL A 146 15.15 6.05 -5.97
N TRP A 147 13.82 6.07 -5.96
CA TRP A 147 12.99 5.02 -5.40
C TRP A 147 11.67 4.94 -6.17
N ARG A 148 11.21 3.72 -6.42
CA ARG A 148 9.95 3.45 -7.11
C ARG A 148 9.24 2.26 -6.46
N GLY A 149 7.97 2.46 -6.11
CA GLY A 149 7.05 1.45 -5.61
C GLY A 149 5.97 1.15 -6.64
N GLU A 150 5.67 -0.13 -6.85
CA GLU A 150 4.69 -0.61 -7.82
C GLU A 150 3.71 -1.56 -7.14
N THR A 151 2.53 -1.04 -6.85
CA THR A 151 1.42 -1.81 -6.31
C THR A 151 0.51 -2.28 -7.45
N ARG A 152 0.13 -3.56 -7.45
CA ARG A 152 -0.99 -4.04 -8.29
C ARG A 152 -2.18 -4.35 -7.41
N ALA A 153 -3.31 -3.72 -7.68
CA ALA A 153 -4.57 -3.95 -6.99
C ALA A 153 -5.61 -4.56 -7.93
N LEU A 154 -6.51 -5.39 -7.40
CA LEU A 154 -7.61 -6.03 -8.12
C LEU A 154 -8.94 -5.43 -7.67
N ALA A 155 -9.68 -4.88 -8.61
CA ALA A 155 -11.11 -4.63 -8.45
C ALA A 155 -11.88 -5.91 -8.80
N ILE A 156 -12.53 -6.50 -7.81
CA ILE A 156 -13.30 -7.74 -7.98
C ILE A 156 -14.62 -7.43 -8.68
N ASP A 157 -14.88 -8.11 -9.79
CA ASP A 157 -16.18 -8.14 -10.44
C ASP A 157 -16.97 -9.36 -9.95
N ARG A 158 -17.98 -9.14 -9.11
CA ARG A 158 -18.79 -10.21 -8.53
C ARG A 158 -19.75 -10.87 -9.52
N SER A 159 -19.98 -10.26 -10.68
CA SER A 159 -20.81 -10.85 -11.74
C SER A 159 -20.08 -11.95 -12.51
N ARG A 160 -18.73 -11.92 -12.50
CA ARG A 160 -17.90 -12.98 -13.04
C ARG A 160 -17.86 -14.12 -12.03
N GLN A 161 -18.40 -15.28 -12.43
CA GLN A 161 -18.51 -16.47 -11.59
C GLN A 161 -17.21 -16.74 -10.82
N SER A 162 -17.35 -17.05 -9.53
CA SER A 162 -16.22 -17.48 -8.73
C SER A 162 -15.64 -18.74 -9.35
N VAL A 163 -14.45 -18.63 -9.94
CA VAL A 163 -13.63 -19.82 -10.18
C VAL A 163 -13.41 -20.47 -8.80
N PRO A 164 -13.55 -21.80 -8.65
CA PRO A 164 -13.16 -22.47 -7.43
C PRO A 164 -11.76 -22.00 -7.03
N ALA A 165 -11.55 -21.79 -5.73
CA ALA A 165 -10.27 -21.34 -5.21
C ALA A 165 -9.16 -22.13 -5.91
N VAL A 166 -8.26 -21.44 -6.62
CA VAL A 166 -7.02 -22.05 -7.12
C VAL A 166 -6.49 -22.86 -5.95
N GLU A 167 -6.27 -24.16 -6.16
CA GLU A 167 -5.57 -25.01 -5.19
C GLU A 167 -4.36 -24.22 -4.75
N ARG A 168 -4.42 -23.65 -3.54
CA ARG A 168 -3.26 -23.00 -2.97
C ARG A 168 -2.27 -24.14 -2.87
N SER A 169 -1.17 -24.03 -3.60
CA SER A 169 -0.02 -24.91 -3.37
C SER A 169 0.14 -24.97 -1.86
N SER A 170 0.04 -26.18 -1.29
CA SER A 170 0.13 -26.31 0.15
C SER A 170 1.46 -25.65 0.58
N PRO A 171 1.51 -25.00 1.74
CA PRO A 171 2.77 -24.47 2.26
C PRO A 171 3.90 -25.53 2.23
N GLU A 172 3.52 -26.81 2.37
CA GLU A 172 4.37 -27.99 2.24
C GLU A 172 4.92 -28.21 0.82
N ALA A 173 4.13 -27.97 -0.24
CA ALA A 173 4.58 -28.11 -1.63
C ALA A 173 5.62 -27.04 -2.04
N ILE A 174 5.50 -25.82 -1.48
CA ILE A 174 6.46 -24.73 -1.70
C ILE A 174 7.73 -24.96 -0.87
N ALA A 175 7.59 -25.50 0.36
CA ALA A 175 8.72 -25.83 1.22
C ALA A 175 9.54 -27.02 0.70
N ALA A 176 8.91 -28.00 0.05
CA ALA A 176 9.57 -29.19 -0.48
C ALA A 176 10.52 -28.91 -1.67
N THR A 177 10.33 -27.79 -2.36
CA THR A 177 11.18 -27.37 -3.50
C THR A 177 12.22 -26.32 -3.13
N ALA A 178 12.14 -25.73 -1.94
CA ALA A 178 13.11 -24.76 -1.43
C ALA A 178 14.23 -25.48 -0.64
N GLY A 179 15.49 -25.19 -0.96
CA GLY A 179 16.61 -25.62 -0.13
C GLY A 179 16.49 -25.09 1.32
N LYS A 180 17.25 -25.67 2.26
CA LYS A 180 17.24 -25.20 3.65
C LYS A 180 17.57 -23.70 3.72
N PRO A 181 16.80 -22.89 4.46
CA PRO A 181 17.05 -21.46 4.54
C PRO A 181 18.39 -21.20 5.23
N ARG A 182 19.16 -20.23 4.71
CA ARG A 182 20.42 -19.77 5.33
C ARG A 182 20.17 -19.08 6.68
N CYS A 183 18.99 -18.50 6.86
CA CYS A 183 18.55 -17.82 8.07
C CYS A 183 17.05 -18.03 8.23
N GLU A 184 16.62 -18.41 9.43
CA GLU A 184 15.22 -18.51 9.80
C GLU A 184 14.97 -17.60 11.01
N VAL A 185 13.98 -16.72 10.89
CA VAL A 185 13.59 -15.79 11.96
C VAL A 185 12.11 -15.99 12.23
N ARG A 186 11.76 -16.22 13.50
CA ARG A 186 10.37 -16.25 13.95
C ARG A 186 9.98 -14.88 14.49
N LEU A 187 9.02 -14.25 13.82
CA LEU A 187 8.46 -12.97 14.25
C LEU A 187 7.20 -13.21 15.06
N GLN A 188 7.18 -12.71 16.29
CA GLN A 188 5.94 -12.63 17.06
C GLN A 188 5.21 -11.36 16.64
N VAL A 189 3.95 -11.52 16.21
CA VAL A 189 3.08 -10.41 15.83
C VAL A 189 1.92 -10.36 16.83
N PRO A 190 2.01 -9.50 17.87
CA PRO A 190 0.92 -9.30 18.81
C PRO A 190 -0.39 -8.90 18.11
N GLU A 191 -1.53 -9.25 18.71
CA GLU A 191 -2.86 -8.94 18.17
C GLU A 191 -3.07 -7.43 17.93
N ALA A 192 -2.51 -6.59 18.79
CA ALA A 192 -2.63 -5.14 18.68
C ALA A 192 -1.80 -4.52 17.54
N THR A 193 -0.88 -5.28 16.91
CA THR A 193 0.05 -4.75 15.90
C THR A 193 -0.69 -4.13 14.72
N GLY A 194 -1.81 -4.71 14.27
CA GLY A 194 -2.60 -4.15 13.17
C GLY A 194 -3.12 -2.75 13.49
N ARG A 195 -3.59 -2.52 14.72
CA ARG A 195 -4.07 -1.20 15.18
C ARG A 195 -2.94 -0.19 15.36
N HIS A 196 -1.80 -0.62 15.90
CA HIS A 196 -0.62 0.25 16.02
C HIS A 196 -0.09 0.65 14.65
N TYR A 197 -0.02 -0.30 13.72
CA TYR A 197 0.40 -0.06 12.36
C TYR A 197 -0.58 0.86 11.63
N ALA A 198 -1.90 0.67 11.81
CA ALA A 198 -2.93 1.54 11.27
C ALA A 198 -2.77 3.01 11.72
N GLY A 199 -2.39 3.24 12.98
CA GLY A 199 -2.10 4.59 13.49
C GLY A 199 -0.90 5.27 12.83
N ILE A 200 0.02 4.49 12.24
CA ILE A 200 1.22 4.98 11.55
C ILE A 200 0.99 5.09 10.05
N ALA A 201 0.44 4.03 9.44
CA ALA A 201 0.24 3.91 8.01
C ALA A 201 -1.06 4.57 7.52
N GLY A 202 -1.97 4.90 8.43
CA GLY A 202 -3.29 5.44 8.10
C GLY A 202 -4.24 4.43 7.42
N ASP A 203 -3.85 3.15 7.36
CA ASP A 203 -4.69 2.08 6.83
C ASP A 203 -5.66 1.60 7.90
N LEU A 204 -6.90 2.06 7.80
CA LEU A 204 -7.99 1.72 8.71
C LEU A 204 -8.86 0.57 8.18
N ASN A 205 -8.36 -0.21 7.23
CA ASN A 205 -9.11 -1.35 6.68
C ASN A 205 -9.54 -2.29 7.82
N PRO A 206 -10.86 -2.54 8.00
CA PRO A 206 -11.40 -3.27 9.14
C PRO A 206 -10.80 -4.67 9.32
N ILE A 207 -10.34 -5.31 8.23
CA ILE A 207 -9.77 -6.66 8.28
C ILE A 207 -8.47 -6.74 9.09
N HIS A 208 -7.79 -5.61 9.32
CA HIS A 208 -6.54 -5.54 10.08
C HIS A 208 -6.73 -5.04 11.52
N GLN A 209 -7.94 -4.61 11.89
CA GLN A 209 -8.14 -3.92 13.18
C GLN A 209 -8.54 -4.86 14.32
N HIS A 210 -9.43 -5.81 14.03
CA HIS A 210 -9.92 -6.78 15.01
C HIS A 210 -10.54 -7.99 14.31
N ALA A 211 -10.43 -9.17 14.93
CA ALA A 211 -11.03 -10.41 14.40
C ALA A 211 -12.55 -10.31 14.12
N LEU A 212 -13.32 -9.52 14.89
CA LEU A 212 -14.76 -9.35 14.67
C LEU A 212 -15.04 -8.64 13.35
N LEU A 213 -14.24 -7.63 13.01
CA LEU A 213 -14.36 -6.90 11.76
C LEU A 213 -13.86 -7.74 10.58
N ALA A 214 -12.76 -8.47 10.77
CA ALA A 214 -12.21 -9.36 9.75
C ALA A 214 -13.17 -10.52 9.38
N ARG A 215 -13.99 -10.98 10.34
CA ARG A 215 -15.01 -12.01 10.12
C ARG A 215 -16.10 -11.59 9.12
N LEU A 216 -16.42 -10.30 9.01
CA LEU A 216 -17.34 -9.79 7.98
C LEU A 216 -16.82 -10.03 6.56
N PHE A 217 -15.51 -10.25 6.41
CA PHE A 217 -14.83 -10.52 5.14
C PHE A 217 -14.34 -11.98 5.02
N GLY A 218 -14.77 -12.87 5.92
CA GLY A 218 -14.45 -14.31 5.88
C GLY A 218 -13.14 -14.71 6.56
N PHE A 219 -12.47 -13.80 7.28
CA PHE A 219 -11.24 -14.11 8.01
C PHE A 219 -11.53 -14.50 9.47
N ARG A 220 -10.77 -15.47 10.01
CA ARG A 220 -10.92 -15.93 11.41
C ARG A 220 -10.16 -15.07 12.43
N ARG A 221 -9.14 -14.33 11.98
CA ARG A 221 -8.25 -13.50 12.78
C ARG A 221 -7.95 -12.20 12.02
N ALA A 222 -7.50 -11.19 12.76
CA ALA A 222 -6.84 -9.98 12.25
C ALA A 222 -5.39 -9.99 12.74
#